data_AF-A0A7Y1Z074-F1
#
_entry.id   AF-A0A7Y1Z074-F1
#
_cell.length_a   1.000
_cell.length_b   1.000
_cell.length_c   1.000
_cell.angle_alpha   90.00
_cell.angle_beta   90.00
_cell.angle_gamma   90.00
#
_symmetry.space_group_name_H-M   'P 1'
#
loop_
_entity.id
_entity.type
_entity.pdbx_description
1 polymer ?
#
loop_
_entity_poly.entity_id
_entity_poly.type
_entity_poly.pdbx_seq_one_letter_code
_entity_poly.pdbx_strand_id
1 'polypeptide(L)'
;MCTGGEPTLQLDDALVEALHARGFEIAIETNGTAEVVGGVDWICASPKGAAPVVQTSGNELKLVYPQAEPEAQPERFEHLAFDHFILQPMDVIGDGEATQANVEAAARYCLAHPRWRLGLQAHKIVGLP
;
A
#
# COMPACT_ATOMS: atom_id res chain seq x y z
N MET A 1 -5.54 -8.89 9.11
CA MET A 1 -4.71 -8.29 8.04
C MET A 1 -3.69 -9.32 7.59
N CYS A 2 -3.81 -9.79 6.36
CA CYS A 2 -2.88 -10.67 5.68
C CYS A 2 -1.79 -9.81 5.01
N THR A 3 -0.54 -10.08 5.35
CA THR A 3 0.63 -9.34 4.85
C THR A 3 1.82 -10.30 4.82
N GLY A 4 3.04 -9.77 4.78
CA GLY A 4 4.30 -10.48 4.95
C GLY A 4 4.79 -11.15 3.66
N GLY A 5 6.05 -10.89 3.30
CA GLY A 5 6.56 -11.22 1.97
C GLY A 5 5.61 -10.66 0.90
N GLU A 6 5.14 -11.53 0.01
CA GLU A 6 3.98 -11.29 -0.84
C GLU A 6 2.85 -12.27 -0.46
N PRO A 7 1.74 -11.79 0.14
CA PRO A 7 0.70 -12.69 0.66
C PRO A 7 -0.08 -13.43 -0.44
N THR A 8 -0.16 -12.91 -1.66
CA THR A 8 -0.85 -13.60 -2.78
C THR A 8 -0.14 -14.91 -3.20
N LEU A 9 1.09 -15.17 -2.73
CA LEU A 9 1.78 -16.44 -2.93
C LEU A 9 1.23 -17.58 -2.06
N GLN A 10 0.46 -17.27 -1.01
CA GLN A 10 0.04 -18.24 0.00
C GLN A 10 -1.44 -18.12 0.39
N LEU A 11 -2.04 -16.93 0.27
CA LEU A 11 -3.46 -16.75 0.54
C LEU A 11 -4.28 -17.40 -0.58
N ASP A 12 -5.13 -18.35 -0.22
CA ASP A 12 -6.01 -19.08 -1.13
C ASP A 12 -7.49 -19.01 -0.70
N ASP A 13 -8.38 -19.49 -1.56
CA ASP A 13 -9.83 -19.49 -1.32
C ASP A 13 -10.19 -20.23 -0.02
N ALA A 14 -9.52 -21.36 0.25
CA ALA A 14 -9.80 -22.18 1.42
C ALA A 14 -9.49 -21.45 2.74
N LEU A 15 -8.39 -20.70 2.78
CA LEU A 15 -8.05 -19.88 3.95
C LEU A 15 -9.01 -18.70 4.11
N VAL A 16 -9.40 -18.03 3.01
CA VAL A 16 -10.39 -16.94 3.03
C VAL A 16 -11.71 -17.43 3.61
N GLU A 17 -12.25 -18.53 3.07
CA GLU A 17 -13.49 -19.15 3.56
C GLU A 17 -13.40 -19.54 5.04
N ALA A 18 -12.27 -20.12 5.46
CA ALA A 18 -12.06 -20.55 6.84
C ALA A 18 -11.98 -19.39 7.85
N LEU A 19 -11.47 -18.23 7.42
CA LEU A 19 -11.42 -17.01 8.23
C LEU A 19 -12.81 -16.36 8.32
N HIS A 20 -13.51 -16.26 7.19
CA HIS A 20 -14.90 -15.77 7.15
C HIS A 20 -15.85 -16.63 7.97
N ALA A 21 -15.71 -17.97 7.93
CA ALA A 21 -16.51 -18.88 8.75
C ALA A 21 -16.30 -18.66 10.26
N ARG A 22 -15.21 -18.01 10.65
CA ARG A 22 -14.91 -17.59 12.03
C ARG A 22 -15.31 -16.15 12.34
N GLY A 23 -15.95 -15.46 11.39
CA GLY A 23 -16.43 -14.09 11.53
C GLY A 23 -15.37 -13.02 11.39
N PHE A 24 -14.21 -13.32 10.78
CA PHE A 24 -13.20 -12.31 10.49
C PHE A 24 -13.53 -11.55 9.22
N GLU A 25 -13.22 -10.25 9.21
CA GLU A 25 -13.01 -9.47 7.99
C GLU A 25 -11.52 -9.54 7.60
N ILE A 26 -11.25 -9.63 6.30
CA ILE A 26 -9.93 -9.89 5.74
C ILE A 26 -9.47 -8.66 4.96
N ALA A 27 -8.45 -8.00 5.48
CA ALA A 27 -7.66 -7.02 4.73
C ALA A 27 -6.36 -7.66 4.23
N ILE A 28 -5.91 -7.33 3.01
CA ILE A 28 -4.62 -7.73 2.46
C ILE A 28 -3.73 -6.52 2.11
N GLU A 29 -2.42 -6.67 2.33
CA GLU A 29 -1.38 -5.74 1.90
C GLU A 29 -0.46 -6.45 0.90
N THR A 30 -0.62 -6.16 -0.40
CA THR A 30 0.10 -6.83 -1.50
C THR A 30 0.99 -5.84 -2.28
N ASN A 31 2.06 -6.33 -2.91
CA ASN A 31 2.82 -5.56 -3.89
C ASN A 31 2.10 -5.41 -5.25
N GLY A 32 0.97 -6.11 -5.46
CA GLY A 32 0.12 -6.01 -6.64
C GLY A 32 0.61 -6.77 -7.88
N THR A 33 1.64 -7.61 -7.75
CA THR A 33 2.19 -8.41 -8.88
C THR A 33 1.35 -9.63 -9.26
N ALA A 34 0.35 -9.99 -8.44
CA ALA A 34 -0.65 -11.00 -8.73
C ALA A 34 -2.03 -10.50 -8.32
N GLU A 35 -3.08 -11.08 -8.88
CA GLU A 35 -4.45 -10.80 -8.47
C GLU A 35 -4.71 -11.36 -7.08
N VAL A 36 -5.42 -10.59 -6.27
CA VAL A 36 -5.93 -11.03 -4.98
C VAL A 36 -7.11 -11.97 -5.22
N VAL A 37 -7.08 -13.11 -4.51
CA VAL A 37 -8.18 -14.08 -4.50
C VAL A 37 -9.52 -13.45 -4.08
N GLY A 38 -10.61 -13.97 -4.62
CA GLY A 38 -11.96 -13.50 -4.30
C GLY A 38 -12.28 -13.61 -2.80
N GLY A 39 -13.23 -12.79 -2.34
CA GLY A 39 -13.69 -12.80 -0.94
C GLY A 39 -12.80 -12.03 0.04
N VAL A 40 -11.68 -11.44 -0.39
CA VAL A 40 -10.95 -10.49 0.46
C VAL A 40 -11.73 -9.18 0.57
N ASP A 41 -12.03 -8.75 1.80
CA ASP A 41 -12.91 -7.62 2.09
C ASP A 41 -12.25 -6.25 1.85
N TRP A 42 -10.93 -6.16 2.04
CA TRP A 42 -10.16 -4.93 1.83
C TRP A 42 -8.82 -5.17 1.16
N ILE A 43 -8.64 -4.62 -0.04
CA ILE A 43 -7.41 -4.74 -0.82
C ILE A 43 -6.61 -3.44 -0.74
N CYS A 44 -5.43 -3.51 -0.13
CA CYS A 44 -4.39 -2.49 -0.24
C CYS A 44 -3.26 -2.99 -1.16
N ALA A 45 -3.07 -2.30 -2.28
CA ALA A 45 -1.99 -2.57 -3.23
C ALA A 45 -0.89 -1.51 -3.12
N SER A 46 0.37 -1.96 -3.04
CA SER A 46 1.55 -1.11 -2.97
C SER A 46 2.59 -1.49 -4.03
N PRO A 47 2.38 -1.09 -5.30
CA PRO A 47 3.34 -1.31 -6.39
C PRO A 47 4.75 -0.86 -6.05
N LYS A 48 5.75 -1.63 -6.51
CA LYS A 48 7.17 -1.41 -6.20
C LYS A 48 7.99 -1.25 -7.49
N GLY A 49 8.69 -0.12 -7.63
CA GLY A 49 9.61 0.13 -8.75
C GLY A 49 9.01 -0.23 -10.11
N ALA A 50 9.76 -1.01 -10.90
CA ALA A 50 9.37 -1.46 -12.24
C ALA A 50 8.58 -2.79 -12.26
N ALA A 51 8.15 -3.32 -11.12
CA ALA A 51 7.42 -4.57 -11.07
C ALA A 51 6.07 -4.46 -11.83
N PRO A 52 5.62 -5.53 -12.52
CA PRO A 52 4.30 -5.55 -13.15
C PRO A 52 3.19 -5.29 -12.13
N VAL A 53 2.19 -4.50 -12.52
CA VAL A 53 0.98 -4.28 -11.73
C VAL A 53 -0.15 -5.08 -12.37
N VAL A 54 -0.53 -6.17 -11.72
CA VAL A 54 -1.62 -7.04 -12.16
C VAL A 54 -2.90 -6.72 -11.37
N GLN A 55 -2.79 -6.45 -10.07
CA GLN A 55 -3.92 -5.94 -9.28
C GLN A 55 -4.20 -4.48 -9.65
N THR A 56 -5.17 -4.26 -10.54
CA THR A 56 -5.50 -2.94 -11.11
C THR A 56 -6.73 -2.28 -10.48
N SER A 57 -7.33 -2.93 -9.48
CA SER A 57 -8.47 -2.39 -8.72
C SER A 57 -8.40 -2.78 -7.24
N GLY A 58 -9.15 -2.09 -6.38
CA GLY A 58 -9.20 -2.41 -4.95
C GLY A 58 -9.66 -1.22 -4.12
N ASN A 59 -9.45 -1.28 -2.81
CA ASN A 59 -9.89 -0.22 -1.90
C ASN A 59 -8.82 0.87 -1.75
N GLU A 60 -7.56 0.47 -1.59
CA GLU A 60 -6.46 1.39 -1.35
C GLU A 60 -5.28 1.11 -2.27
N LEU A 61 -4.81 2.14 -2.97
CA LEU A 61 -3.50 2.16 -3.60
C LEU A 61 -2.57 2.99 -2.71
N LYS A 62 -1.54 2.36 -2.14
CA LYS A 62 -0.59 3.00 -1.24
C LYS A 62 0.82 2.97 -1.82
N LEU A 63 1.38 4.12 -2.17
CA LEU A 63 2.74 4.22 -2.68
C LEU A 63 3.70 4.68 -1.60
N VAL A 64 4.85 4.02 -1.52
CA VAL A 64 5.99 4.53 -0.75
C VAL A 64 6.58 5.71 -1.53
N TYR A 65 6.82 6.83 -0.86
CA TYR A 65 7.24 8.08 -1.49
C TYR A 65 8.26 8.84 -0.62
N PRO A 66 9.29 9.48 -1.21
CA PRO A 66 9.65 9.47 -2.63
C PRO A 66 10.36 8.17 -3.04
N GLN A 67 10.27 7.83 -4.32
CA GLN A 67 11.09 6.78 -4.96
C GLN A 67 11.82 7.40 -6.16
N ALA A 68 13.06 6.97 -6.40
CA ALA A 68 13.90 7.54 -7.47
C ALA A 68 13.56 6.97 -8.84
N GLU A 69 12.98 5.76 -8.86
CA GLU A 69 12.59 5.03 -10.03
C GLU A 69 11.48 5.78 -10.79
N PRO A 70 11.63 6.03 -12.11
CA PRO A 70 10.57 6.62 -12.92
C PRO A 70 9.28 5.79 -12.90
N GLU A 71 9.38 4.49 -12.70
CA GLU A 71 8.24 3.58 -12.63
C GLU A 71 7.46 3.69 -11.32
N ALA A 72 8.03 4.30 -10.28
CA ALA A 72 7.37 4.44 -8.99
C ALA A 72 6.62 5.78 -8.80
N GLN A 73 6.56 6.63 -9.84
CA GLN A 73 5.95 7.95 -9.71
C GLN A 73 4.42 7.89 -9.61
N PRO A 74 3.78 8.70 -8.73
CA PRO A 74 2.35 8.53 -8.41
C PRO A 74 1.41 8.66 -9.63
N GLU A 75 1.70 9.59 -10.55
CA GLU A 75 0.91 9.83 -11.76
C GLU A 75 0.74 8.59 -12.65
N ARG A 76 1.66 7.63 -12.58
CA ARG A 76 1.57 6.37 -13.34
C ARG A 76 0.40 5.50 -12.90
N PHE A 77 -0.09 5.66 -11.66
CA PHE A 77 -1.08 4.76 -11.08
C PHE A 77 -2.47 5.37 -10.98
N GLU A 78 -2.63 6.65 -11.29
CA GLU A 78 -3.90 7.37 -11.18
C GLU A 78 -5.02 6.83 -12.09
N HIS A 79 -4.68 6.06 -13.13
CA HIS A 79 -5.69 5.44 -13.99
C HIS A 79 -6.28 4.15 -13.42
N LEU A 80 -5.70 3.59 -12.35
CA LEU A 80 -6.15 2.36 -11.72
C LEU A 80 -7.43 2.57 -10.91
N ALA A 81 -8.23 1.51 -10.76
CA ALA A 81 -9.56 1.56 -10.17
C ALA A 81 -9.52 1.31 -8.65
N PHE A 82 -8.95 2.27 -7.91
CA PHE A 82 -8.91 2.25 -6.44
C PHE A 82 -9.74 3.37 -5.82
N ASP A 83 -10.34 3.12 -4.65
CA ASP A 83 -11.15 4.12 -3.93
C ASP A 83 -10.29 5.18 -3.24
N HIS A 84 -9.10 4.80 -2.79
CA HIS A 84 -8.18 5.65 -2.03
C HIS A 84 -6.78 5.62 -2.63
N PHE A 85 -6.18 6.81 -2.77
CA PHE A 85 -4.81 7.00 -3.24
C PHE A 85 -3.98 7.59 -2.10
N ILE A 86 -3.02 6.83 -1.59
CA ILE A 86 -2.25 7.17 -0.38
C ILE A 86 -0.77 7.28 -0.73
N LEU A 87 -0.12 8.37 -0.31
CA LEU A 87 1.33 8.46 -0.25
C LEU A 87 1.80 8.19 1.17
N GLN A 88 2.58 7.13 1.32
CA GLN A 88 3.26 6.79 2.56
C GLN A 88 4.72 7.28 2.50
N PRO A 89 5.14 8.18 3.39
CA PRO A 89 6.54 8.59 3.47
C PRO A 89 7.46 7.38 3.62
N MET A 90 8.54 7.35 2.83
CA MET A 90 9.60 6.37 2.96
C MET A 90 10.34 6.59 4.28
N ASP A 91 10.31 5.57 5.13
CA ASP A 91 11.10 5.53 6.35
C ASP A 91 12.56 5.19 6.02
N VAL A 92 13.49 5.98 6.55
CA VAL A 92 14.94 5.77 6.35
C VAL A 92 15.53 5.27 7.66
N ILE A 93 15.81 3.96 7.71
CA ILE A 93 16.28 3.30 8.92
C ILE A 93 17.60 3.93 9.38
N GLY A 94 17.60 4.46 10.61
CA GLY A 94 18.76 5.11 11.21
C GLY A 94 18.96 6.58 10.84
N ASP A 95 18.05 7.15 10.04
CA ASP A 95 18.11 8.55 9.59
C ASP A 95 16.75 9.25 9.78
N GLY A 96 16.58 9.87 10.94
CA GLY A 96 15.36 10.61 11.28
C GLY A 96 15.17 11.90 10.49
N GLU A 97 16.25 12.55 10.08
CA GLU A 97 16.18 13.78 9.28
C GLU A 97 15.70 13.47 7.86
N ALA A 98 16.23 12.42 7.23
CA ALA A 98 15.78 11.96 5.93
C ALA A 98 14.32 11.47 5.98
N THR A 99 13.92 10.76 7.04
CA THR A 99 12.54 10.35 7.25
C THR A 99 11.60 11.56 7.36
N GLN A 100 11.97 12.59 8.13
CA GLN A 100 11.19 13.82 8.24
C GLN A 100 11.11 14.57 6.90
N ALA A 101 12.20 14.64 6.14
CA ALA A 101 12.20 15.23 4.81
C ALA A 101 11.25 14.50 3.85
N ASN A 102 11.17 13.17 3.94
CA ASN A 102 10.23 12.37 3.15
C ASN A 102 8.77 12.62 3.56
N VAL A 103 8.49 12.83 4.85
CA VAL A 103 7.15 13.23 5.32
C VAL A 103 6.75 14.56 4.71
N GLU A 104 7.63 15.55 4.74
CA GLU A 104 7.39 16.87 4.15
C GLU A 104 7.19 16.81 2.63
N ALA A 105 7.97 15.97 1.94
CA ALA A 105 7.84 15.76 0.50
C ALA A 105 6.48 15.15 0.15
N ALA A 106 6.06 14.09 0.86
CA ALA A 106 4.76 13.45 0.64
C ALA A 106 3.60 14.42 0.94
N ALA A 107 3.68 15.17 2.05
CA ALA A 107 2.68 16.17 2.40
C ALA A 107 2.55 17.25 1.33
N ARG A 108 3.68 17.77 0.82
CA ARG A 108 3.71 18.76 -0.26
C ARG A 108 3.06 18.23 -1.53
N TYR A 109 3.34 16.97 -1.89
CA TYR A 109 2.73 16.33 -3.06
C TYR A 109 1.21 16.21 -2.88
N CYS A 110 0.72 15.68 -1.75
CA CYS A 110 -0.72 15.55 -1.51
C CYS A 110 -1.45 16.90 -1.51
N LEU A 111 -0.82 17.98 -1.02
CA LEU A 111 -1.37 19.33 -1.09
C LEU A 111 -1.50 19.85 -2.54
N ALA A 112 -0.55 19.50 -3.41
CA ALA A 112 -0.59 19.87 -4.83
C ALA A 112 -1.51 18.95 -5.66
N HIS A 113 -1.69 17.70 -5.23
CA HIS A 113 -2.44 16.66 -5.93
C HIS A 113 -3.51 16.05 -5.00
N PRO A 114 -4.67 16.71 -4.81
CA PRO A 114 -5.65 16.38 -3.76
C PRO A 114 -6.35 15.02 -3.92
N ARG A 115 -6.12 14.33 -5.05
CA ARG A 115 -6.49 12.91 -5.17
C ARG A 115 -5.72 12.04 -4.18
N TRP A 116 -4.46 12.40 -3.92
CA TRP A 116 -3.58 11.70 -3.00
C TRP A 116 -3.74 12.21 -1.57
N ARG A 117 -3.71 11.29 -0.61
CA ARG A 117 -3.75 11.59 0.83
C ARG A 117 -2.48 11.11 1.50
N LEU A 118 -2.06 11.81 2.56
CA LEU A 118 -0.89 11.41 3.34
C LEU A 118 -1.24 10.23 4.27
N GLY A 119 -0.51 9.13 4.16
CA GLY A 119 -0.61 7.97 5.05
C GLY A 119 0.63 7.85 5.93
N LEU A 120 0.48 8.00 7.24
CA LEU A 120 1.61 7.89 8.17
C LEU A 120 1.70 6.47 8.75
N GLN A 121 2.92 6.00 8.97
CA GLN A 121 3.16 4.77 9.73
C GLN A 121 2.97 5.03 11.23
N ALA A 122 1.71 5.22 11.64
CA ALA A 122 1.35 5.66 12.99
C ALA A 122 1.94 4.77 14.09
N HIS A 123 1.99 3.45 13.87
CA HIS A 123 2.60 2.49 14.80
C HIS A 123 4.05 2.86 15.16
N LYS A 124 4.87 3.31 14.19
CA LYS A 124 6.24 3.77 14.48
C LYS A 124 6.28 5.05 15.31
N ILE A 125 5.37 5.99 15.02
CA ILE A 125 5.28 7.27 15.75
C ILE A 125 4.90 7.02 17.21
N VAL A 126 3.99 6.08 17.47
CA VAL A 126 3.53 5.76 18.83
C VAL A 126 4.32 4.65 19.52
N GLY A 127 5.30 4.04 18.84
CA GLY A 127 6.15 2.99 19.40
C GLY A 127 5.45 1.63 19.56
N LEU A 128 4.54 1.28 18.66
CA LEU A 128 3.84 -0.01 18.60
C LEU A 128 4.37 -0.88 17.45
N PRO A 129 4.36 -2.22 17.61
CA PRO A 129 4.61 -3.15 16.51
C PRO A 129 3.49 -3.12 15.46
#